data_AF-A0A821YPB1-F1
#
_entry.id   AF-A0A821YPB1-F1
#
_cell.length_a   1.000
_cell.length_b   1.000
_cell.length_c   1.000
_cell.angle_alpha   90.00
_cell.angle_beta   90.00
_cell.angle_gamma   90.00
#
_symmetry.space_group_name_H-M   'P 1'
#
loop_
_entity.id
_entity.type
_entity.pdbx_description
1 polymer ?
#
loop_
_entity_poly.entity_id
_entity_poly.type
_entity_poly.pdbx_seq_one_letter_code
_entity_poly.pdbx_strand_id
1 'polypeptide(L)'
;DYFGSALVPHESGFPLYFHAPELKHGQWFPPRFQCSQNHTLPRQWIVTYAVPFFGLDTLGINIEFKGVVRIDTYLSYLDINQCSMSHYVPNAFKGSDHCDYQSTLCEPIFGRGFLLGKYKCRCRPGYEYPFLDQNDFFLGDVLDTQWDILLSNTSRISSYDILKCRIAIASSIKPISFILLISSISLAILLST
;
A
#
# COMPACT_ATOMS: atom_id res chain seq x y z
N ASP A 1 -17.04 -14.31 19.32
CA ASP A 1 -16.42 -12.98 19.52
C ASP A 1 -15.67 -12.59 18.26
N TYR A 2 -15.61 -11.31 17.90
CA TYR A 2 -15.01 -10.79 16.66
C TYR A 2 -13.49 -11.06 16.52
N PHE A 3 -12.90 -11.76 17.50
CA PHE A 3 -11.50 -12.21 17.59
C PHE A 3 -11.34 -13.74 17.65
N GLY A 4 -12.40 -14.50 17.36
CA GLY A 4 -12.30 -15.94 17.09
C GLY A 4 -11.95 -16.86 18.27
N SER A 5 -11.86 -16.40 19.51
CA SER A 5 -11.67 -17.30 20.65
C SER A 5 -12.88 -18.24 20.81
N ALA A 6 -12.68 -19.54 20.54
CA ALA A 6 -13.63 -20.58 20.90
C ALA A 6 -13.25 -21.09 22.30
N LEU A 7 -13.87 -20.52 23.34
CA LEU A 7 -13.71 -20.99 24.71
C LEU A 7 -14.58 -22.23 24.89
N VAL A 8 -13.96 -23.42 24.87
CA VAL A 8 -14.64 -24.66 25.28
C VAL A 8 -14.32 -24.91 26.76
N PRO A 9 -15.30 -24.85 27.68
CA PRO A 9 -15.07 -25.20 29.07
C PRO A 9 -14.84 -26.72 29.18
N HIS A 10 -13.76 -27.13 29.85
CA HIS A 10 -13.49 -28.53 30.18
C HIS A 10 -13.79 -28.77 31.67
N GLU A 11 -14.47 -29.87 32.00
CA GLU A 11 -14.91 -30.22 33.37
C GLU A 11 -13.77 -30.67 34.31
N SER A 12 -12.50 -30.58 33.91
CA SER A 12 -11.36 -30.96 34.76
C SER A 12 -10.30 -29.84 34.89
N GLY A 13 -10.54 -28.91 35.83
CA GLY A 13 -9.53 -28.16 36.60
C GLY A 13 -8.58 -27.16 35.91
N PHE A 14 -8.28 -27.31 34.62
CA PHE A 14 -7.41 -26.42 33.86
C PHE A 14 -8.01 -26.15 32.48
N PRO A 15 -8.46 -24.93 32.19
CA PRO A 15 -8.96 -24.59 30.86
C PRO A 15 -7.83 -24.60 29.83
N LEU A 16 -7.89 -25.53 28.88
CA LEU A 16 -7.07 -25.51 27.68
C LEU A 16 -7.60 -24.40 26.75
N TYR A 17 -6.95 -23.24 26.77
CA TYR A 17 -7.25 -22.15 25.86
C TYR A 17 -6.44 -22.30 24.57
N PHE A 18 -7.11 -22.24 23.42
CA PHE A 18 -6.45 -22.14 22.11
C PHE A 18 -6.92 -20.88 21.40
N HIS A 19 -5.98 -20.18 20.77
CA HIS A 19 -6.29 -19.05 19.92
C HIS A 19 -6.78 -19.55 18.57
N ALA A 20 -7.85 -18.96 18.05
CA ALA A 20 -8.21 -19.21 16.66
C ALA A 20 -7.08 -18.78 15.73
N PRO A 21 -6.90 -19.50 14.61
CA PRO A 21 -5.94 -19.09 13.60
C PRO A 21 -6.33 -17.72 13.04
N GLU A 22 -5.42 -16.77 13.14
CA GLU A 22 -5.49 -15.50 12.42
C GLU A 22 -5.01 -15.67 10.98
N LEU A 23 -5.35 -14.73 10.10
CA LEU A 23 -4.91 -14.73 8.71
C LEU A 23 -3.37 -14.73 8.55
N LYS A 24 -2.62 -14.29 9.56
CA LYS A 24 -1.15 -14.34 9.57
C LYS A 24 -0.58 -15.73 9.82
N HIS A 25 -1.38 -16.68 10.30
CA HIS A 25 -0.93 -18.04 10.64
C HIS A 25 -0.99 -19.01 9.45
N GLY A 26 -1.68 -18.66 8.37
CA GLY A 26 -1.68 -19.47 7.16
C GLY A 26 -0.49 -19.20 6.26
N GLN A 27 -0.26 -20.15 5.35
CA GLN A 27 0.83 -20.13 4.40
C GLN A 27 0.31 -19.86 3.00
N TRP A 28 0.93 -18.89 2.32
CA TRP A 28 0.78 -18.67 0.90
C TRP A 28 1.74 -19.55 0.11
N PHE A 29 1.23 -20.19 -0.94
CA PHE A 29 2.03 -20.95 -1.88
C PHE A 29 2.35 -20.11 -3.12
N PRO A 30 3.45 -20.40 -3.85
CA PRO A 30 3.76 -19.70 -5.08
C PRO A 30 2.62 -19.86 -6.12
N PRO A 31 2.39 -18.85 -6.99
CA PRO A 31 1.39 -18.94 -8.04
C PRO A 31 1.60 -20.16 -8.94
N ARG A 32 0.52 -20.84 -9.27
CA ARG A 32 0.52 -22.01 -10.17
C ARG A 32 -0.55 -21.87 -11.23
N PHE A 33 -0.29 -22.42 -12.41
CA PHE A 33 -1.29 -22.46 -13.48
C PHE A 33 -2.25 -23.63 -13.26
N GLN A 34 -3.55 -23.36 -13.22
CA GLN A 34 -4.58 -24.39 -13.03
C GLN A 34 -4.94 -25.05 -14.35
N CYS A 35 -4.51 -26.30 -14.52
CA CYS A 35 -4.91 -27.17 -15.63
C CYS A 35 -5.99 -28.15 -15.15
N SER A 36 -7.27 -27.92 -15.48
CA SER A 36 -8.32 -28.92 -15.26
C SER A 36 -8.38 -29.87 -16.45
N GLN A 37 -8.19 -31.18 -16.19
CA GLN A 37 -8.21 -32.21 -17.24
C GLN A 37 -9.56 -32.27 -17.98
N ASN A 38 -10.67 -32.08 -17.26
CA ASN A 38 -12.03 -32.16 -17.81
C ASN A 38 -12.66 -30.78 -18.07
N HIS A 39 -11.87 -29.70 -18.07
CA HIS A 39 -12.33 -28.32 -18.23
C HIS A 39 -13.41 -27.87 -17.22
N THR A 40 -13.55 -28.58 -16.11
CA THR A 40 -14.55 -28.28 -15.07
C THR A 40 -14.25 -26.96 -14.36
N LEU A 41 -12.98 -26.53 -14.38
CA LEU A 41 -12.54 -25.26 -13.83
C LEU A 41 -11.85 -24.42 -14.91
N PRO A 42 -11.99 -23.08 -14.87
CA PRO A 42 -11.28 -22.18 -15.77
C PRO A 42 -9.77 -22.37 -15.69
N ARG A 43 -9.09 -22.28 -16.85
CA ARG A 43 -7.63 -22.28 -16.95
C ARG A 43 -7.10 -20.89 -16.63
N GLN A 44 -6.62 -20.70 -15.40
CA GLN A 44 -6.12 -19.41 -14.92
C GLN A 44 -4.95 -19.60 -13.96
N TRP A 45 -4.17 -18.55 -13.77
CA TRP A 45 -3.19 -18.46 -12.70
C TRP A 45 -3.92 -18.31 -11.36
N ILE A 46 -3.58 -19.16 -10.41
CA ILE A 46 -4.13 -19.13 -9.06
C ILE A 46 -3.02 -19.08 -8.03
N VAL A 47 -3.34 -18.53 -6.88
CA VAL A 47 -2.52 -18.64 -5.68
C VAL A 47 -3.33 -19.41 -4.63
N THR A 48 -2.62 -20.18 -3.81
CA THR A 48 -3.23 -20.97 -2.76
C THR A 48 -2.84 -20.42 -1.40
N TYR A 49 -3.83 -20.24 -0.53
CA TYR A 49 -3.63 -19.97 0.88
C TYR A 49 -4.12 -21.19 1.68
N ALA A 50 -3.30 -21.67 2.62
CA ALA A 50 -3.65 -22.83 3.44
C ALA A 50 -3.43 -22.56 4.92
N VAL A 51 -4.36 -23.02 5.74
CA VAL A 51 -4.34 -22.87 7.21
C VAL A 51 -4.62 -24.23 7.83
N PRO A 52 -3.75 -24.75 8.72
CA PRO A 52 -4.05 -25.94 9.48
C PRO A 52 -5.11 -25.64 10.54
N PHE A 53 -5.98 -26.61 10.81
CA PHE A 53 -6.88 -26.53 11.96
C PHE A 53 -6.72 -27.76 12.84
N PHE A 54 -6.87 -27.51 14.14
CA PHE A 54 -6.68 -28.48 15.20
C PHE A 54 -8.00 -28.67 15.92
N GLY A 55 -8.18 -29.85 16.50
CA GLY A 55 -9.35 -30.17 17.30
C GLY A 55 -8.96 -31.12 18.43
N LEU A 56 -9.89 -31.42 19.32
CA LEU A 56 -9.66 -32.38 20.39
C LEU A 56 -9.65 -33.82 19.86
N ASP A 57 -8.86 -34.67 20.50
CA ASP A 57 -8.88 -36.12 20.31
C ASP A 57 -10.24 -36.72 20.71
N THR A 58 -10.45 -38.01 20.41
CA THR A 58 -11.71 -38.70 20.73
C THR A 58 -12.03 -38.73 22.22
N LEU A 59 -11.02 -38.57 23.08
CA LEU A 59 -11.16 -38.55 24.54
C LEU A 59 -11.36 -37.13 25.10
N GLY A 60 -11.21 -36.09 24.26
CA GLY A 60 -11.35 -34.70 24.67
C GLY A 60 -10.16 -34.16 25.48
N ILE A 61 -9.01 -34.86 25.48
CA ILE A 61 -7.88 -34.59 26.37
C ILE A 61 -6.77 -33.85 25.63
N ASN A 62 -6.38 -34.34 24.45
CA ASN A 62 -5.24 -33.80 23.70
C ASN A 62 -5.69 -33.04 22.45
N ILE A 63 -4.89 -32.06 22.06
CA ILE A 63 -5.05 -31.37 20.78
C ILE A 63 -4.42 -32.24 19.69
N GLU A 64 -5.19 -32.56 18.67
CA GLU A 64 -4.74 -33.29 17.49
C GLU A 64 -4.92 -32.48 16.21
N PHE A 65 -4.00 -32.69 15.27
CA PHE A 65 -4.11 -32.15 13.93
C PHE A 65 -5.27 -32.83 13.19
N LYS A 66 -6.25 -32.05 12.75
CA LYS A 66 -7.45 -32.57 12.06
C LYS A 66 -7.37 -32.41 10.55
N GLY A 67 -6.64 -31.41 10.07
CA GLY A 67 -6.46 -31.19 8.63
C GLY A 67 -6.03 -29.78 8.27
N VAL A 68 -6.16 -29.47 6.99
CA VAL A 68 -5.81 -28.17 6.40
C VAL A 68 -6.98 -27.64 5.59
N VAL A 69 -7.36 -26.39 5.83
CA VAL A 69 -8.28 -25.66 4.96
C VAL A 69 -7.45 -24.97 3.89
N ARG A 70 -7.82 -25.18 2.63
CA ARG A 70 -7.16 -24.62 1.45
C ARG A 70 -8.14 -23.73 0.69
N ILE A 71 -7.71 -22.53 0.35
CA ILE A 71 -8.45 -21.60 -0.50
C ILE A 71 -7.59 -21.28 -1.72
N ASP A 72 -8.14 -21.51 -2.91
CA ASP A 72 -7.54 -21.12 -4.18
C ASP A 72 -8.25 -19.85 -4.67
N THR A 73 -7.48 -18.80 -4.96
CA THR A 73 -7.99 -17.55 -5.55
C THR A 73 -7.27 -17.24 -6.86
N TYR A 74 -7.97 -16.59 -7.78
CA TYR A 74 -7.37 -16.15 -9.04
C TYR A 74 -6.35 -15.06 -8.78
N LEU A 75 -5.19 -15.18 -9.43
CA LEU A 75 -4.11 -14.21 -9.30
C LEU A 75 -4.59 -12.81 -9.70
N SER A 76 -5.45 -12.71 -10.72
CA SER A 76 -6.01 -11.45 -11.23
C SER A 76 -6.80 -10.64 -10.21
N TYR A 77 -7.33 -11.27 -9.15
CA TYR A 77 -8.06 -10.58 -8.07
C TYR A 77 -7.16 -10.04 -6.96
N LEU A 78 -5.87 -10.37 -6.98
CA LEU A 78 -4.92 -9.84 -6.01
C LEU A 78 -4.33 -8.54 -6.52
N ASP A 79 -4.25 -7.54 -5.66
CA ASP A 79 -3.56 -6.30 -5.97
C ASP A 79 -2.04 -6.44 -5.76
N ILE A 80 -1.28 -5.65 -6.51
CA ILE A 80 0.16 -5.49 -6.35
C ILE A 80 0.43 -4.20 -5.58
N ASN A 81 1.36 -4.25 -4.62
CA ASN A 81 1.87 -3.05 -3.96
C ASN A 81 3.31 -2.78 -4.42
N GLN A 82 3.53 -1.75 -5.23
CA GLN A 82 4.87 -1.38 -5.71
C GLN A 82 5.61 -0.45 -4.76
N CYS A 83 4.92 0.17 -3.80
CA CYS A 83 5.52 1.16 -2.93
C CYS A 83 6.56 0.54 -2.00
N SER A 84 7.57 1.35 -1.65
CA SER A 84 8.58 0.96 -0.67
C SER A 84 7.97 0.53 0.67
N MET A 85 8.51 -0.54 1.26
CA MET A 85 8.13 -1.07 2.56
C MET A 85 9.35 -1.62 3.29
N SER A 86 9.23 -1.85 4.59
CA SER A 86 10.32 -2.44 5.38
C SER A 86 10.82 -3.77 4.81
N HIS A 87 12.11 -4.04 4.99
CA HIS A 87 12.76 -5.24 4.43
C HIS A 87 12.12 -6.56 4.89
N TYR A 88 11.58 -6.61 6.11
CA TYR A 88 10.93 -7.79 6.69
C TYR A 88 9.52 -8.07 6.14
N VAL A 89 8.88 -7.12 5.44
CA VAL A 89 7.55 -7.35 4.85
C VAL A 89 7.73 -8.14 3.54
N PRO A 90 7.17 -9.35 3.42
CA PRO A 90 7.31 -10.15 2.21
C PRO A 90 6.44 -9.56 1.09
N ASN A 91 7.09 -8.95 0.11
CA ASN A 91 6.47 -8.46 -1.12
C ASN A 91 7.54 -8.38 -2.21
N ALA A 92 7.32 -9.07 -3.32
CA ALA A 92 8.25 -9.12 -4.44
C ALA A 92 8.28 -7.81 -5.27
N PHE A 93 7.23 -6.99 -5.16
CA PHE A 93 7.07 -5.76 -5.95
C PHE A 93 7.45 -4.50 -5.17
N LYS A 94 7.79 -4.61 -3.88
CA LYS A 94 8.09 -3.43 -3.05
C LYS A 94 9.28 -2.65 -3.60
N GLY A 95 9.14 -1.34 -3.70
CA GLY A 95 10.17 -0.44 -4.22
C GLY A 95 10.38 -0.55 -5.74
N SER A 96 9.41 -1.11 -6.48
CA SER A 96 9.40 -1.06 -7.95
C SER A 96 8.48 0.06 -8.48
N ASP A 97 8.14 1.04 -7.64
CA ASP A 97 7.50 2.28 -8.06
C ASP A 97 8.53 3.23 -8.68
N HIS A 98 8.06 4.11 -9.57
CA HIS A 98 8.88 5.13 -10.23
C HIS A 98 8.57 6.53 -9.69
N CYS A 99 8.09 6.64 -8.45
CA CYS A 99 7.87 7.93 -7.80
C CYS A 99 9.21 8.65 -7.54
N ASP A 100 9.23 9.98 -7.63
CA ASP A 100 10.39 10.75 -7.21
C ASP A 100 10.58 10.68 -5.69
N TYR A 101 11.64 10.01 -5.23
CA TYR A 101 11.86 9.71 -3.81
C TYR A 101 12.04 10.98 -2.95
N GLN A 102 12.51 12.09 -3.50
CA GLN A 102 12.76 13.30 -2.73
C GLN A 102 11.49 14.11 -2.48
N SER A 103 10.68 14.30 -3.52
CA SER A 103 9.54 15.20 -3.51
C SER A 103 8.19 14.51 -3.33
N THR A 104 8.11 13.18 -3.51
CA THR A 104 6.84 12.43 -3.47
C THR A 104 6.85 11.26 -2.48
N LEU A 105 5.65 10.77 -2.17
CA LEU A 105 5.33 9.61 -1.35
C LEU A 105 4.42 8.67 -2.16
N CYS A 106 4.85 7.41 -2.31
CA CYS A 106 4.08 6.38 -2.99
C CYS A 106 2.94 5.85 -2.12
N GLU A 107 1.73 5.76 -2.69
CA GLU A 107 0.56 5.14 -2.08
C GLU A 107 -0.07 4.12 -3.05
N PRO A 108 -0.30 2.86 -2.64
CA PRO A 108 -0.90 1.85 -3.51
C PRO A 108 -2.39 2.13 -3.75
N ILE A 109 -2.89 1.76 -4.93
CA ILE A 109 -4.31 1.82 -5.30
C ILE A 109 -4.86 0.40 -5.37
N PHE A 110 -5.62 0.01 -4.34
CA PHE A 110 -6.25 -1.30 -4.26
C PHE A 110 -7.52 -1.41 -5.11
N GLY A 111 -7.96 -2.64 -5.38
CA GLY A 111 -9.13 -2.96 -6.18
C GLY A 111 -8.92 -2.84 -7.69
N ARG A 112 -7.66 -2.88 -8.15
CA ARG A 112 -7.30 -2.78 -9.58
C ARG A 112 -6.77 -4.09 -10.15
N GLY A 113 -6.63 -5.12 -9.31
CA GLY A 113 -6.17 -6.45 -9.67
C GLY A 113 -4.66 -6.50 -9.87
N PHE A 114 -4.21 -7.60 -10.48
CA PHE A 114 -2.79 -7.95 -10.56
C PHE A 114 -2.07 -7.24 -11.70
N LEU A 115 -1.96 -5.92 -11.59
CA LEU A 115 -1.38 -5.04 -12.61
C LEU A 115 -0.33 -4.12 -11.98
N LEU A 116 0.73 -3.86 -12.73
CA LEU A 116 1.71 -2.80 -12.41
C LEU A 116 1.12 -1.41 -12.72
N GLY A 117 1.75 -0.37 -12.20
CA GLY A 117 1.35 1.03 -12.33
C GLY A 117 0.16 1.42 -11.45
N LYS A 118 -0.29 0.55 -10.53
CA LYS A 118 -1.48 0.79 -9.68
C LYS A 118 -1.10 1.41 -8.34
N TYR A 119 -0.43 2.55 -8.43
CA TYR A 119 -0.05 3.40 -7.30
C TYR A 119 -0.20 4.87 -7.68
N LYS A 120 -0.13 5.76 -6.69
CA LYS A 120 -0.07 7.20 -6.90
C LYS A 120 1.08 7.81 -6.10
N CYS A 121 1.71 8.83 -6.65
CA CYS A 121 2.79 9.57 -6.01
C CYS A 121 2.26 10.92 -5.53
N ARG A 122 1.99 11.04 -4.23
CA ARG A 122 1.54 12.29 -3.61
C ARG A 122 2.73 13.15 -3.23
N CYS A 123 2.63 14.48 -3.34
CA CYS A 123 3.70 15.37 -2.88
C CYS A 123 3.94 15.25 -1.36
N ARG A 124 5.21 15.27 -0.96
CA ARG A 124 5.62 15.37 0.45
C ARG A 124 5.35 16.76 1.00
N PRO A 125 5.25 16.93 2.34
CA PRO A 125 5.17 18.25 2.95
C PRO A 125 6.33 19.15 2.51
N GLY A 126 6.02 20.42 2.18
CA GLY A 126 6.99 21.36 1.61
C GLY A 126 7.13 21.28 0.09
N TYR A 127 6.45 20.34 -0.56
CA TYR A 127 6.32 20.26 -2.01
C TYR A 127 4.86 20.44 -2.43
N GLU A 128 4.66 20.96 -3.64
CA GLU A 128 3.35 21.13 -4.26
C GLU A 128 3.30 20.50 -5.65
N TYR A 129 2.11 20.04 -6.01
CA TYR A 129 1.83 19.49 -7.33
C TYR A 129 1.91 20.63 -8.36
N PRO A 130 2.73 20.51 -9.43
CA PRO A 130 3.06 21.65 -10.27
C PRO A 130 1.98 21.99 -11.31
N PHE A 131 1.08 21.07 -11.63
CA PHE A 131 0.06 21.22 -12.66
C PHE A 131 -1.28 21.68 -12.07
N LEU A 132 -2.05 22.44 -12.85
CA LEU A 132 -3.38 22.92 -12.47
C LEU A 132 -4.46 22.00 -13.06
N ASP A 133 -4.44 20.73 -12.67
CA ASP A 133 -5.47 19.76 -13.05
C ASP A 133 -6.36 19.40 -11.85
N GLN A 134 -7.25 18.41 -12.01
CA GLN A 134 -8.14 17.97 -10.93
C GLN A 134 -7.42 17.08 -9.90
N ASN A 135 -6.18 16.67 -10.17
CA ASN A 135 -5.44 15.75 -9.33
C ASN A 135 -4.44 16.53 -8.46
N ASP A 136 -4.03 15.91 -7.35
CA ASP A 136 -2.99 16.40 -6.46
C ASP A 136 -1.81 15.40 -6.36
N PHE A 137 -1.75 14.45 -7.29
CA PHE A 137 -0.76 13.38 -7.35
C PHE A 137 -0.45 12.96 -8.78
N PHE A 138 0.66 12.26 -8.97
CA PHE A 138 0.98 11.57 -10.22
C PHE A 138 0.46 10.15 -10.18
N LEU A 139 -0.16 9.69 -11.27
CA LEU A 139 -0.56 8.30 -11.43
C LEU A 139 0.64 7.44 -11.83
N GLY A 140 0.74 6.26 -11.21
CA GLY A 140 1.82 5.31 -11.46
C GLY A 140 1.84 4.76 -12.89
N ASP A 141 0.68 4.60 -13.54
CA ASP A 141 0.61 4.13 -14.93
C ASP A 141 1.22 5.12 -15.93
N VAL A 142 1.00 6.42 -15.72
CA VAL A 142 1.63 7.50 -16.49
C VAL A 142 3.13 7.51 -16.24
N LEU A 143 3.56 7.39 -14.98
CA LEU A 143 4.99 7.34 -14.62
C LEU A 143 5.70 6.15 -15.24
N ASP A 144 5.16 4.94 -15.08
CA ASP A 144 5.71 3.70 -15.65
C ASP A 144 5.80 3.82 -17.18
N THR A 145 4.77 4.38 -17.83
CA THR A 145 4.80 4.61 -19.29
C THR A 145 5.90 5.59 -19.71
N GLN A 146 6.07 6.71 -18.99
CA GLN A 146 7.12 7.69 -19.32
C GLN A 146 8.51 7.16 -19.00
N TRP A 147 8.64 6.31 -17.98
CA TRP A 147 9.88 5.61 -17.65
C TRP A 147 10.27 4.61 -18.74
N ASP A 148 9.32 3.82 -19.24
CA ASP A 148 9.55 2.90 -20.36
C ASP A 148 10.00 3.66 -21.61
N ILE A 149 9.37 4.82 -21.90
CA ILE A 149 9.79 5.68 -23.01
C ILE A 149 11.22 6.19 -22.79
N LEU A 150 11.55 6.64 -21.58
CA LEU A 150 12.89 7.12 -21.22
C LEU A 150 13.97 6.06 -21.43
N LEU A 151 13.68 4.80 -21.09
CA LEU A 151 14.59 3.66 -21.26
C LEU A 151 14.60 3.10 -22.68
N SER A 152 13.56 3.35 -23.47
CA SER A 152 13.48 2.88 -24.84
C SER A 152 14.47 3.62 -25.75
N ASN A 153 15.11 2.91 -26.68
CA ASN A 153 15.92 3.52 -27.74
C ASN A 153 15.03 4.06 -28.89
N THR A 154 13.98 4.81 -28.53
CA THR A 154 13.07 5.45 -29.48
C THR A 154 13.35 6.96 -29.54
N SER A 155 13.05 7.60 -30.67
CA SER A 155 13.16 9.05 -30.83
C SER A 155 12.05 9.84 -30.11
N ARG A 156 11.35 9.21 -29.15
CA ARG A 156 10.28 9.82 -28.38
C ARG A 156 10.87 10.61 -27.21
N ILE A 157 10.35 11.81 -26.99
CA ILE A 157 10.74 12.64 -25.85
C ILE A 157 9.95 12.15 -24.63
N SER A 158 10.65 11.64 -23.61
CA SER A 158 10.04 11.30 -22.33
C SER A 158 9.78 12.56 -21.51
N SER A 159 8.61 12.64 -20.88
CA SER A 159 8.27 13.67 -19.91
C SER A 159 8.53 13.23 -18.46
N TYR A 160 9.27 12.14 -18.24
CA TYR A 160 9.50 11.59 -16.91
C TYR A 160 10.11 12.62 -15.94
N ASP A 161 11.07 13.43 -16.40
CA ASP A 161 11.78 14.42 -15.56
C ASP A 161 10.90 15.52 -14.95
N ILE A 162 9.72 15.79 -15.54
CA ILE A 162 8.76 16.79 -15.06
C ILE A 162 7.65 16.20 -14.18
N LEU A 163 7.56 14.86 -14.08
CA LEU A 163 6.57 14.16 -13.25
C LEU A 163 7.02 14.06 -11.79
N LYS A 164 7.40 15.20 -11.20
CA LYS A 164 7.83 15.34 -9.81
C LYS A 164 7.27 16.62 -9.20
N CYS A 165 7.17 16.65 -7.87
CA CYS A 165 6.65 17.83 -7.19
C CYS A 165 7.70 18.94 -7.12
N ARG A 166 7.25 20.20 -7.13
CA ARG A 166 8.13 21.36 -6.95
C ARG A 166 8.07 21.85 -5.50
N ILE A 167 9.06 22.64 -5.06
CA ILE A 167 9.05 23.22 -3.72
C ILE A 167 7.84 24.15 -3.58
N ALA A 168 7.06 23.96 -2.52
CA ALA A 168 5.92 24.83 -2.22
C ALA A 168 6.45 26.21 -1.79
N ILE A 169 6.08 27.25 -2.53
CA ILE A 169 6.44 28.62 -2.17
C ILE A 169 5.36 29.10 -1.20
N ALA A 170 5.72 29.26 0.07
CA ALA A 170 4.82 29.84 1.05
C ALA A 170 4.40 31.25 0.58
N SER A 171 3.13 31.44 0.23
CA SER A 171 2.53 32.76 -0.01
C SER A 171 2.35 33.59 1.28
N SER A 172 3.14 33.30 2.32
CA SER A 172 3.05 33.91 3.64
C SER A 172 4.15 34.94 3.87
N ILE A 173 4.20 35.95 3.01
CA ILE A 173 4.54 37.30 3.47
C ILE A 173 3.26 38.10 3.34
N LYS A 174 2.42 38.07 4.39
CA LYS A 174 1.34 39.06 4.48
C LYS A 174 2.04 40.43 4.57
N PRO A 175 1.87 41.35 3.60
CA PRO A 175 2.47 42.69 3.66
C PRO A 175 2.00 43.48 4.90
N ILE A 176 0.94 43.00 5.55
CA ILE A 176 0.38 43.52 6.80
C ILE A 176 1.44 43.66 7.90
N SER A 177 2.39 42.72 8.04
CA SER A 177 3.43 42.82 9.08
C SER A 177 4.37 44.00 8.85
N PHE A 178 4.79 44.23 7.59
CA PHE A 178 5.63 45.36 7.21
C PHE A 178 4.89 46.70 7.32
N ILE A 179 3.61 46.74 6.96
CA ILE A 179 2.78 47.96 7.04
C ILE A 179 2.58 48.39 8.51
N LEU A 180 2.37 47.45 9.43
CA LEU A 180 2.23 47.74 10.87
C LEU A 180 3.56 48.20 11.51
N LEU A 181 4.69 47.69 11.04
CA LEU A 181 6.01 48.15 11.46
C LEU A 181 6.28 49.58 10.97
N ILE A 182 5.96 49.90 9.71
CA ILE A 182 6.15 51.23 9.17
C ILE A 182 5.21 52.25 9.82
N SER A 183 3.95 51.88 10.10
CA SER A 183 3.01 52.78 10.78
C SER A 183 3.39 53.06 12.23
N SER A 184 3.87 52.06 12.98
CA SER A 184 4.34 52.25 14.35
C SER A 184 5.60 53.11 14.45
N ILE A 185 6.55 52.92 13.52
CA ILE A 185 7.75 53.78 13.43
C ILE A 185 7.36 55.22 13.08
N SER A 186 6.44 55.40 12.13
CA SER A 186 5.97 56.74 11.72
C SER A 186 5.26 57.47 12.86
N LEU A 187 4.44 56.75 13.65
CA LEU A 187 3.77 57.29 14.83
C LEU A 187 4.75 57.64 15.96
N ALA A 188 5.79 56.83 16.17
CA ALA A 188 6.84 57.11 17.15
C ALA A 188 7.67 58.37 16.78
N ILE A 189 7.94 58.58 15.48
CA ILE A 189 8.61 59.80 14.99
C ILE A 189 7.70 61.03 15.22
N LEU A 190 6.40 60.92 14.95
CA LEU A 190 5.46 62.03 15.16
C LEU A 190 5.27 62.41 16.64
N LEU A 191 5.40 61.46 17.56
CA LEU A 191 5.29 61.68 19.01
C LEU A 191 6.59 62.19 19.65
N SER A 192 7.71 62.18 18.92
CA SER A 192 9.03 62.64 19.40
C SER A 192 9.46 64.00 18.84
N THR A 193 8.64 64.60 17.97
CA THR A 193 8.73 66.00 17.52
C THR A 193 7.75 66.87 18.27
#